data_AF-A0A8J4V6J4-F1
#
_entry.id   AF-A0A8J4V6J4-F1
#
_cell.length_a   1.000
_cell.length_b   1.000
_cell.length_c   1.000
_cell.angle_alpha   90.00
_cell.angle_beta   90.00
_cell.angle_gamma   90.00
#
_symmetry.space_group_name_H-M   'P 1'
#
loop_
_entity.id
_entity.type
_entity.pdbx_description
1 polymer ?
#
loop_
_entity_poly.entity_id
_entity_poly.type
_entity_poly.pdbx_seq_one_letter_code
_entity_poly.pdbx_strand_id
1 'polypeptide(L)'
;MEKSHRQRPNPSSSSSTQFRSQKFRSNPTTKDGKFTKNNNPNAREDFVKPRRASQQTQQHVDDSSNLPVLLGTCPFMCPVAERTQRERLRDLAVFERVDGNPRKTSSDLAVKKFCRTISIRDMPTSDLRPLPVLEDTLDYLLSFLDSSEHPFEVVHDFIFDRTRSIRQDLSMQNIDNEKAIYMYEKMVRFHVRSLHKLRSCTNENISSVHYLNMEQLTKALTTLFNLYDVNRSSESINENEAEFCSFYVLLHLGSNSQPTGESLSLWFRQVPIPIIKSKEMGFARRILRFFRMGNYKRFLLTTAAEASFLQYCIIEPYIIEVRALALSCINNGGYKLHPYPLTHLSKLLMMKESDLVSFCGACGLEMVTDEVGNKSLLTKQTTFCSPKGASQSYGFLNLEPFER
;
A
#
# COMPACT_ATOMS: atom_id res chain seq x y z
N MET A 1 -45.81 -26.90 68.54
CA MET A 1 -46.70 -27.43 67.49
C MET A 1 -47.55 -26.28 67.02
N GLU A 2 -47.45 -25.91 65.74
CA GLU A 2 -48.45 -25.31 64.84
C GLU A 2 -47.80 -24.36 63.81
N LYS A 3 -48.30 -24.47 62.58
CA LYS A 3 -47.80 -23.86 61.35
C LYS A 3 -48.37 -22.44 61.17
N SER A 4 -47.60 -21.57 60.51
CA SER A 4 -48.15 -20.60 59.54
C SER A 4 -47.07 -20.03 58.63
N HIS A 5 -47.37 -19.98 57.33
CA HIS A 5 -46.56 -19.47 56.22
C HIS A 5 -46.23 -17.98 56.32
N ARG A 6 -45.08 -17.56 55.76
CA ARG A 6 -44.93 -16.25 55.08
C ARG A 6 -43.81 -16.24 54.04
N GLN A 7 -44.14 -15.58 52.93
CA GLN A 7 -43.41 -15.43 51.67
C GLN A 7 -42.13 -14.57 51.81
N ARG A 8 -41.19 -14.80 50.88
CA ARG A 8 -39.94 -14.03 50.70
C ARG A 8 -40.17 -12.67 50.04
N PRO A 9 -39.39 -11.64 50.41
CA PRO A 9 -39.07 -10.51 49.54
C PRO A 9 -37.60 -10.51 49.08
N ASN A 10 -37.39 -10.08 47.83
CA ASN A 10 -36.10 -9.81 47.18
C ASN A 10 -35.36 -8.59 47.77
N PRO A 11 -34.03 -8.52 47.62
CA PRO A 11 -33.30 -7.26 47.57
C PRO A 11 -32.54 -7.02 46.25
N SER A 12 -32.84 -5.88 45.62
CA SER A 12 -31.93 -4.83 45.08
C SER A 12 -30.53 -5.24 44.57
N SER A 13 -30.27 -5.17 43.26
CA SER A 13 -29.71 -4.03 42.48
C SER A 13 -28.17 -4.00 42.43
N SER A 14 -27.62 -4.51 41.32
CA SER A 14 -26.21 -4.42 40.94
C SER A 14 -25.95 -3.23 40.01
N SER A 15 -25.04 -2.35 40.41
CA SER A 15 -24.54 -1.20 39.68
C SER A 15 -23.43 -1.62 38.71
N SER A 16 -23.58 -1.24 37.43
CA SER A 16 -22.57 -1.40 36.39
C SER A 16 -21.91 -0.04 36.10
N THR A 17 -20.57 0.01 36.21
CA THR A 17 -19.77 1.21 35.90
C THR A 17 -19.18 1.06 34.49
N GLN A 18 -19.66 1.90 33.57
CA GLN A 18 -19.13 2.04 32.20
C GLN A 18 -17.87 2.91 32.20
N PHE A 19 -16.77 2.40 31.63
CA PHE A 19 -15.59 3.21 31.31
C PHE A 19 -15.78 3.90 29.96
N ARG A 20 -15.73 5.24 30.01
CA ARG A 20 -15.97 6.18 28.91
C ARG A 20 -14.66 6.44 28.16
N SER A 21 -14.66 6.25 26.84
CA SER A 21 -13.56 6.64 25.95
C SER A 21 -13.54 8.16 25.76
N GLN A 22 -12.39 8.79 26.02
CA GLN A 22 -12.18 10.21 25.76
C GLN A 22 -11.67 10.40 24.32
N LYS A 23 -12.48 11.09 23.50
CA LYS A 23 -12.05 11.72 22.25
C LYS A 23 -11.67 13.17 22.55
N PHE A 24 -10.46 13.58 22.17
CA PHE A 24 -10.00 14.97 22.23
C PHE A 24 -10.75 15.81 21.19
N ARG A 25 -11.27 16.96 21.64
CA ARG A 25 -12.04 17.92 20.85
C ARG A 25 -11.18 19.19 20.67
N SER A 26 -10.98 19.60 19.44
CA SER A 26 -10.33 20.87 19.07
C SER A 26 -11.29 22.05 19.25
N ASN A 27 -10.86 23.08 19.99
CA ASN A 27 -11.58 24.36 20.10
C ASN A 27 -11.06 25.38 19.08
N PRO A 28 -11.94 26.20 18.47
CA PRO A 28 -11.55 27.43 17.79
C PRO A 28 -11.66 28.63 18.75
N THR A 29 -10.72 29.57 18.65
CA THR A 29 -10.74 30.86 19.35
C THR A 29 -11.25 31.98 18.44
N THR A 30 -12.32 32.65 18.87
CA THR A 30 -12.82 33.93 18.38
C THR A 30 -12.05 35.09 19.03
N LYS A 31 -11.78 36.16 18.26
CA LYS A 31 -11.56 37.52 18.78
C LYS A 31 -12.31 38.53 17.93
N ASP A 32 -13.05 39.39 18.63
CA ASP A 32 -13.84 40.52 18.14
C ASP A 32 -13.00 41.67 17.57
N GLY A 33 -13.60 42.40 16.61
CA GLY A 33 -13.21 43.74 16.18
C GLY A 33 -14.38 44.43 15.46
N LYS A 34 -14.88 45.53 16.03
CA LYS A 34 -16.08 46.31 15.62
C LYS A 34 -15.81 47.36 14.53
N PHE A 35 -16.94 47.87 13.98
CA PHE A 35 -17.21 49.14 13.26
C PHE A 35 -17.09 49.05 11.71
N THR A 36 -18.01 49.55 10.87
CA THR A 36 -19.07 50.59 10.96
C THR A 36 -20.24 50.29 9.99
N LYS A 37 -21.45 50.78 10.34
CA LYS A 37 -22.66 50.84 9.51
C LYS A 37 -22.57 51.92 8.42
N ASN A 38 -23.20 51.69 7.27
CA ASN A 38 -23.90 52.74 6.53
C ASN A 38 -25.14 52.18 5.82
N ASN A 39 -26.28 52.82 6.06
CA ASN A 39 -27.57 52.58 5.42
C ASN A 39 -27.69 53.45 4.15
N ASN A 40 -28.26 52.92 3.06
CA ASN A 40 -29.52 53.45 2.52
C ASN A 40 -30.16 52.54 1.45
N PRO A 41 -31.49 52.64 1.22
CA PRO A 41 -32.32 51.64 0.55
C PRO A 41 -32.72 52.01 -0.89
N ASN A 42 -33.44 51.08 -1.54
CA ASN A 42 -34.19 51.16 -2.80
C ASN A 42 -33.40 50.98 -4.12
N ALA A 43 -33.56 49.79 -4.73
CA ALA A 43 -34.15 49.65 -6.06
C ALA A 43 -34.42 48.16 -6.32
N ARG A 44 -35.70 47.83 -6.58
CA ARG A 44 -36.12 46.56 -7.16
C ARG A 44 -35.83 46.61 -8.65
N GLU A 45 -35.17 45.60 -9.20
CA GLU A 45 -35.29 45.25 -10.62
C GLU A 45 -35.00 43.77 -10.82
N ASP A 46 -36.01 43.08 -11.35
CA ASP A 46 -35.98 41.69 -11.77
C ASP A 46 -34.99 41.50 -12.93
N PHE A 47 -33.98 40.64 -12.74
CA PHE A 47 -33.16 40.14 -13.84
C PHE A 47 -33.15 38.61 -13.87
N VAL A 48 -34.05 38.10 -14.69
CA VAL A 48 -34.05 36.74 -15.25
C VAL A 48 -32.74 36.54 -16.03
N LYS A 49 -31.89 35.60 -15.57
CA LYS A 49 -30.70 35.18 -16.33
C LYS A 49 -31.07 34.09 -17.35
N PRO A 50 -30.65 34.22 -18.63
CA PRO A 50 -31.02 33.29 -19.69
C PRO A 50 -30.19 32.00 -19.62
N ARG A 51 -30.89 30.86 -19.71
CA ARG A 51 -30.31 29.55 -20.03
C ARG A 51 -29.77 29.59 -21.46
N ARG A 52 -28.44 29.67 -21.63
CA ARG A 52 -27.80 29.34 -22.90
C ARG A 52 -27.80 27.83 -23.09
N ALA A 53 -28.70 27.36 -23.95
CA ALA A 53 -28.64 26.05 -24.56
C ALA A 53 -27.33 25.94 -25.35
N SER A 54 -26.45 25.05 -24.93
CA SER A 54 -25.33 24.57 -25.73
C SER A 54 -25.70 23.15 -26.12
N GLN A 55 -26.00 22.96 -27.40
CA GLN A 55 -26.33 21.67 -28.01
C GLN A 55 -25.18 20.68 -27.73
N GLN A 56 -25.38 19.80 -26.76
CA GLN A 56 -24.63 18.54 -26.70
C GLN A 56 -25.41 17.56 -27.56
N THR A 57 -24.88 17.33 -28.76
CA THR A 57 -25.32 16.27 -29.66
C THR A 57 -25.18 14.95 -28.90
N GLN A 58 -26.32 14.39 -28.48
CA GLN A 58 -26.42 13.00 -28.06
C GLN A 58 -26.02 12.14 -29.26
N GLN A 59 -24.77 11.70 -29.29
CA GLN A 59 -24.41 10.55 -30.11
C GLN A 59 -24.99 9.33 -29.40
N HIS A 60 -25.91 8.72 -30.13
CA HIS A 60 -26.47 7.39 -29.91
C HIS A 60 -25.41 6.43 -29.37
N VAL A 61 -25.76 5.75 -28.28
CA VAL A 61 -25.04 4.56 -27.81
C VAL A 61 -25.32 3.46 -28.82
N ASP A 62 -24.48 3.40 -29.86
CA ASP A 62 -24.41 2.25 -30.75
C ASP A 62 -23.60 1.15 -30.05
N ASP A 63 -24.31 0.09 -29.71
CA ASP A 63 -23.88 -1.31 -29.70
C ASP A 63 -22.40 -1.59 -29.37
N SER A 64 -22.09 -1.73 -28.07
CA SER A 64 -20.78 -2.17 -27.57
C SER A 64 -20.42 -3.63 -27.93
N SER A 65 -21.22 -4.29 -28.76
CA SER A 65 -21.09 -5.72 -29.11
C SER A 65 -20.30 -5.99 -30.40
N ASN A 66 -19.92 -4.95 -31.17
CA ASN A 66 -19.27 -5.11 -32.48
C ASN A 66 -18.00 -4.25 -32.68
N LEU A 67 -17.24 -3.97 -31.61
CA LEU A 67 -15.89 -3.43 -31.78
C LEU A 67 -14.95 -4.59 -32.20
N PRO A 68 -14.21 -4.46 -33.32
CA PRO A 68 -13.26 -5.49 -33.72
C PRO A 68 -12.26 -5.75 -32.58
N VAL A 69 -12.02 -7.03 -32.29
CA VAL A 69 -10.97 -7.44 -31.35
C VAL A 69 -9.66 -6.86 -31.85
N LEU A 70 -9.11 -5.90 -31.11
CA LEU A 70 -7.85 -5.26 -31.45
C LEU A 70 -6.73 -6.25 -31.14
N LEU A 71 -6.10 -6.79 -32.18
CA LEU A 71 -4.99 -7.73 -32.04
C LEU A 71 -3.68 -7.04 -32.41
N GLY A 72 -2.76 -6.96 -31.45
CA GLY A 72 -1.44 -6.42 -31.67
C GLY A 72 -0.59 -7.29 -32.56
N THR A 73 0.21 -6.66 -33.42
CA THR A 73 1.08 -7.34 -34.40
C THR A 73 2.55 -6.97 -34.25
N CYS A 74 2.92 -6.18 -33.23
CA CYS A 74 4.32 -5.83 -32.96
C CYS A 74 5.11 -7.07 -32.51
N PRO A 75 6.11 -7.55 -33.26
CA PRO A 75 6.87 -8.74 -32.88
C PRO A 75 7.99 -8.45 -31.88
N PHE A 76 8.17 -7.19 -31.47
CA PHE A 76 9.28 -6.73 -30.61
C PHE A 76 8.77 -6.16 -29.28
N MET A 77 9.65 -6.08 -28.28
CA MET A 77 9.36 -5.43 -26.99
C MET A 77 9.03 -3.93 -27.11
N CYS A 78 9.44 -3.29 -28.22
CA CYS A 78 9.14 -1.90 -28.56
C CYS A 78 8.86 -1.76 -30.07
N PRO A 79 7.74 -1.11 -30.46
CA PRO A 79 7.44 -0.81 -31.86
C PRO A 79 8.56 -0.05 -32.56
N VAL A 80 8.79 -0.33 -33.85
CA VAL A 80 9.88 0.27 -34.64
C VAL A 80 9.75 1.79 -34.71
N ALA A 81 8.53 2.29 -34.89
CA ALA A 81 8.24 3.73 -34.94
C ALA A 81 8.61 4.43 -33.62
N GLU A 82 8.17 3.89 -32.48
CA GLU A 82 8.54 4.41 -31.16
C GLU A 82 10.05 4.38 -30.96
N ARG A 83 10.71 3.26 -31.26
CA ARG A 83 12.15 3.09 -31.10
C ARG A 83 12.94 4.16 -31.88
N THR A 84 12.58 4.36 -33.15
CA THR A 84 13.21 5.36 -34.03
C THR A 84 12.99 6.79 -33.50
N GLN A 85 11.78 7.08 -33.04
CA GLN A 85 11.45 8.38 -32.46
C GLN A 85 12.26 8.63 -31.17
N ARG A 86 12.43 7.61 -30.32
CA ARG A 86 13.17 7.74 -29.07
C ARG A 86 14.68 7.86 -29.28
N GLU A 87 15.25 7.26 -30.32
CA GLU A 87 16.63 7.53 -30.74
C GLU A 87 16.82 8.99 -31.18
N ARG A 88 15.90 9.50 -32.00
CA ARG A 88 15.91 10.89 -32.47
C ARG A 88 15.80 11.90 -31.32
N LEU A 89 14.90 11.64 -30.37
CA LEU A 89 14.64 12.50 -29.21
C LEU A 89 15.64 12.28 -28.06
N ARG A 90 16.51 11.26 -28.14
CA ARG A 90 17.44 10.86 -27.07
C ARG A 90 16.71 10.46 -25.78
N ASP A 91 15.56 9.82 -25.93
CA ASP A 91 14.68 9.39 -24.84
C ASP A 91 14.81 7.89 -24.54
N LEU A 92 16.06 7.43 -24.39
CA LEU A 92 16.42 6.05 -24.08
C LEU A 92 16.83 5.92 -22.61
N ALA A 93 16.22 4.99 -21.88
CA ALA A 93 16.67 4.61 -20.54
C ALA A 93 18.06 3.96 -20.62
N VAL A 94 18.77 3.89 -19.49
CA VAL A 94 20.15 3.38 -19.45
C VAL A 94 20.23 1.94 -19.98
N PHE A 95 19.27 1.10 -19.62
CA PHE A 95 19.16 -0.30 -20.04
C PHE A 95 18.84 -0.50 -21.53
N GLU A 96 18.40 0.56 -22.21
CA GLU A 96 18.00 0.48 -23.62
C GLU A 96 19.14 0.91 -24.56
N ARG A 97 20.30 1.31 -24.05
CA ARG A 97 21.37 1.92 -24.83
C ARG A 97 22.41 0.90 -25.26
N VAL A 98 22.70 0.87 -26.56
CA VAL A 98 23.82 0.09 -27.10
C VAL A 98 25.13 0.79 -26.71
N ASP A 99 26.02 0.08 -26.03
CA ASP A 99 27.32 0.59 -25.52
C ASP A 99 27.18 1.88 -24.70
N GLY A 100 26.06 2.04 -23.98
CA GLY A 100 25.76 3.25 -23.21
C GLY A 100 25.44 4.50 -24.04
N ASN A 101 25.38 4.40 -25.38
CA ASN A 101 25.11 5.53 -26.26
C ASN A 101 23.65 6.01 -26.16
N PRO A 102 23.37 7.25 -25.73
CA PRO A 102 22.00 7.75 -25.53
C PRO A 102 21.22 7.98 -26.83
N ARG A 103 21.84 7.76 -28.01
CA ARG A 103 21.21 7.93 -29.33
C ARG A 103 21.01 6.61 -30.09
N LYS A 104 21.45 5.49 -29.53
CA LYS A 104 21.41 4.19 -30.20
C LYS A 104 20.80 3.14 -29.30
N THR A 105 19.84 2.41 -29.84
CA THR A 105 19.24 1.23 -29.19
C THR A 105 19.20 0.07 -30.18
N SER A 106 18.73 -1.09 -29.73
CA SER A 106 18.46 -2.26 -30.58
C SER A 106 17.03 -2.75 -30.35
N SER A 107 16.53 -3.61 -31.24
CA SER A 107 15.24 -4.30 -31.04
C SER A 107 15.18 -5.10 -29.76
N ASP A 108 16.34 -5.60 -29.31
CA ASP A 108 16.47 -6.55 -28.21
C ASP A 108 16.62 -5.85 -26.85
N LEU A 109 16.88 -4.53 -26.85
CA LEU A 109 17.01 -3.73 -25.63
C LEU A 109 15.82 -2.80 -25.42
N ALA A 110 15.26 -2.22 -26.49
CA ALA A 110 14.20 -1.23 -26.40
C ALA A 110 12.89 -1.83 -25.89
N VAL A 111 12.29 -1.23 -24.86
CA VAL A 111 10.97 -1.63 -24.36
C VAL A 111 9.99 -0.47 -24.49
N LYS A 112 8.77 -0.76 -24.97
CA LYS A 112 7.71 0.23 -25.19
C LYS A 112 7.43 1.05 -23.92
N LYS A 113 7.51 2.39 -24.01
CA LYS A 113 7.18 3.29 -22.90
C LYS A 113 5.68 3.32 -22.62
N PHE A 114 5.30 3.68 -21.40
CA PHE A 114 3.90 3.96 -21.08
C PHE A 114 3.47 5.30 -21.69
N CYS A 115 2.35 5.32 -22.40
CA CYS A 115 1.82 6.56 -22.97
C CYS A 115 0.59 7.03 -22.17
N ARG A 116 0.63 8.25 -21.62
CA ARG A 116 -0.47 8.79 -20.79
C ARG A 116 -1.75 9.03 -21.59
N THR A 117 -1.62 9.39 -22.86
CA THR A 117 -2.72 9.80 -23.73
C THR A 117 -2.73 8.91 -24.97
N ILE A 118 -3.66 7.97 -25.01
CA ILE A 118 -3.86 7.08 -26.16
C ILE A 118 -5.30 7.23 -26.66
N SER A 119 -5.44 7.38 -27.98
CA SER A 119 -6.70 7.24 -28.69
C SER A 119 -6.76 5.83 -29.28
N ILE A 120 -7.70 4.99 -28.82
CA ILE A 120 -7.88 3.62 -29.33
C ILE A 120 -8.20 3.63 -30.84
N ARG A 121 -8.87 4.69 -31.33
CA ARG A 121 -9.33 4.79 -32.72
C ARG A 121 -8.20 5.01 -33.73
N ASP A 122 -7.07 5.55 -33.28
CA ASP A 122 -5.94 5.95 -34.16
C ASP A 122 -4.70 5.08 -33.97
N MET A 123 -4.78 4.05 -33.13
CA MET A 123 -3.63 3.19 -32.80
C MET A 123 -3.47 2.07 -33.85
N PRO A 124 -2.35 2.02 -34.59
CA PRO A 124 -2.10 0.94 -35.51
C PRO A 124 -1.80 -0.34 -34.73
N THR A 125 -2.25 -1.49 -35.24
CA THR A 125 -1.99 -2.80 -34.61
C THR A 125 -0.50 -3.11 -34.48
N SER A 126 0.33 -2.54 -35.35
CA SER A 126 1.80 -2.64 -35.29
C SER A 126 2.42 -1.95 -34.07
N ASP A 127 1.69 -1.10 -33.37
CA ASP A 127 2.14 -0.44 -32.14
C ASP A 127 1.75 -1.21 -30.87
N LEU A 128 0.98 -2.29 -31.02
CA LEU A 128 0.52 -3.15 -29.92
C LEU A 128 1.26 -4.48 -29.94
N ARG A 129 1.76 -4.89 -28.79
CA ARG A 129 2.45 -6.18 -28.62
C ARG A 129 1.41 -7.29 -28.39
N PRO A 130 1.45 -8.41 -29.12
CA PRO A 130 0.61 -9.56 -28.82
C PRO A 130 1.04 -10.22 -27.52
N LEU A 131 0.15 -11.05 -26.96
CA LEU A 131 0.34 -11.70 -25.65
C LEU A 131 1.71 -12.40 -25.47
N PRO A 132 2.22 -13.22 -26.41
CA PRO A 132 3.53 -13.88 -26.23
C PRO A 132 4.67 -12.88 -26.06
N VAL A 133 4.66 -11.79 -26.85
CA VAL A 133 5.67 -10.74 -26.76
C VAL A 133 5.55 -9.98 -25.44
N LEU A 134 4.33 -9.79 -24.93
CA LEU A 134 4.10 -9.16 -23.62
C LEU A 134 4.63 -10.04 -22.47
N GLU A 135 4.45 -11.37 -22.53
CA GLU A 135 5.01 -12.33 -21.58
C GLU A 135 6.54 -12.26 -21.57
N ASP A 136 7.17 -12.39 -22.75
CA ASP A 136 8.63 -12.33 -22.90
C ASP A 136 9.20 -10.97 -22.45
N THR A 137 8.50 -9.87 -22.75
CA THR A 137 8.89 -8.53 -22.30
C THR A 137 8.86 -8.43 -20.78
N LEU A 138 7.82 -8.98 -20.13
CA LEU A 138 7.72 -8.93 -18.68
C LEU A 138 8.87 -9.72 -18.03
N ASP A 139 9.20 -10.89 -18.57
CA ASP A 139 10.30 -11.71 -18.05
C ASP A 139 11.66 -11.06 -18.25
N TYR A 140 11.88 -10.43 -19.40
CA TYR A 140 13.05 -9.58 -19.63
C TYR A 140 13.14 -8.45 -18.60
N LEU A 141 12.05 -7.71 -18.34
CA LEU A 141 12.04 -6.62 -17.36
C LEU A 141 12.32 -7.11 -15.94
N LEU A 142 11.75 -8.24 -15.54
CA LEU A 142 11.91 -8.77 -14.18
C LEU A 142 13.31 -9.34 -13.94
N SER A 143 14.05 -9.70 -15.00
CA SER A 143 15.45 -10.14 -14.88
C SER A 143 16.37 -9.07 -14.29
N PHE A 144 16.01 -7.78 -14.41
CA PHE A 144 16.79 -6.67 -13.86
C PHE A 144 16.61 -6.47 -12.35
N LEU A 145 15.60 -7.10 -11.73
CA LEU A 145 15.23 -6.82 -10.33
C LEU A 145 16.37 -7.07 -9.34
N ASP A 146 17.21 -8.06 -9.62
CA ASP A 146 18.31 -8.49 -8.76
C ASP A 146 19.68 -8.10 -9.32
N SER A 147 19.72 -7.32 -10.40
CA SER A 147 20.95 -6.74 -10.92
C SER A 147 21.50 -5.69 -9.94
N SER A 148 22.81 -5.76 -9.68
CA SER A 148 23.56 -4.79 -8.88
C SER A 148 24.30 -3.74 -9.73
N GLU A 149 24.12 -3.76 -11.05
CA GLU A 149 24.82 -2.87 -11.98
C GLU A 149 24.39 -1.40 -11.83
N HIS A 150 23.14 -1.18 -11.40
CA HIS A 150 22.56 0.14 -11.24
C HIS A 150 21.85 0.28 -9.89
N PRO A 151 21.77 1.51 -9.32
CA PRO A 151 20.95 1.78 -8.16
C PRO A 151 19.50 1.32 -8.39
N PHE A 152 18.88 0.77 -7.35
CA PHE A 152 17.55 0.18 -7.46
C PHE A 152 16.50 1.18 -7.94
N GLU A 153 16.65 2.47 -7.65
CA GLU A 153 15.76 3.53 -8.12
C GLU A 153 15.73 3.61 -9.66
N VAL A 154 16.89 3.44 -10.30
CA VAL A 154 17.00 3.47 -11.76
C VAL A 154 16.33 2.23 -12.36
N VAL A 155 16.54 1.06 -11.75
CA VAL A 155 15.89 -0.20 -12.13
C VAL A 155 14.37 -0.10 -11.94
N HIS A 156 13.94 0.41 -10.79
CA HIS A 156 12.54 0.61 -10.43
C HIS A 156 11.85 1.52 -11.43
N ASP A 157 12.38 2.71 -11.70
CA ASP A 157 11.78 3.67 -12.63
C ASP A 157 11.59 3.07 -14.03
N PHE A 158 12.56 2.28 -14.49
CA PHE A 158 12.48 1.59 -15.77
C PHE A 158 11.37 0.53 -15.78
N ILE A 159 11.40 -0.44 -14.86
CA ILE A 159 10.40 -1.52 -14.80
C ILE A 159 9.01 -0.96 -14.50
N PHE A 160 8.90 0.03 -13.61
CA PHE A 160 7.67 0.70 -13.24
C PHE A 160 6.97 1.34 -14.43
N ASP A 161 7.71 2.04 -15.29
CA ASP A 161 7.13 2.62 -16.51
C ASP A 161 6.74 1.53 -17.53
N ARG A 162 7.62 0.56 -17.78
CA ARG A 162 7.41 -0.46 -18.82
C ARG A 162 6.30 -1.46 -18.46
N THR A 163 6.15 -1.84 -17.19
CA THR A 163 5.03 -2.67 -16.73
C THR A 163 3.68 -1.95 -16.88
N ARG A 164 3.63 -0.62 -16.73
CA ARG A 164 2.42 0.15 -17.04
C ARG A 164 2.08 0.09 -18.53
N SER A 165 3.08 0.15 -19.41
CA SER A 165 2.90 -0.05 -20.85
C SER A 165 2.37 -1.45 -21.18
N ILE A 166 2.88 -2.49 -20.52
CA ILE A 166 2.37 -3.86 -20.68
C ILE A 166 0.90 -3.96 -20.28
N ARG A 167 0.52 -3.45 -19.10
CA ARG A 167 -0.90 -3.44 -18.68
C ARG A 167 -1.78 -2.64 -19.63
N GLN A 168 -1.24 -1.56 -20.20
CA GLN A 168 -1.95 -0.76 -21.19
C GLN A 168 -2.24 -1.58 -22.45
N ASP A 169 -1.26 -2.32 -22.97
CA ASP A 169 -1.43 -3.20 -24.13
C ASP A 169 -2.40 -4.36 -23.84
N LEU A 170 -2.33 -4.97 -22.64
CA LEU A 170 -3.29 -6.01 -22.21
C LEU A 170 -4.73 -5.46 -22.19
N SER A 171 -4.92 -4.28 -21.62
CA SER A 171 -6.24 -3.63 -21.53
C SER A 171 -6.77 -3.22 -22.89
N MET A 172 -5.94 -2.66 -23.77
CA MET A 172 -6.37 -2.24 -25.11
C MET A 172 -6.82 -3.41 -25.99
N GLN A 173 -6.22 -4.58 -25.79
CA GLN A 173 -6.54 -5.81 -26.52
C GLN A 173 -7.60 -6.67 -25.81
N ASN A 174 -8.15 -6.21 -24.67
CA ASN A 174 -9.11 -6.96 -23.82
C ASN A 174 -8.64 -8.39 -23.51
N ILE A 175 -7.36 -8.57 -23.17
CA ILE A 175 -6.82 -9.89 -22.85
C ILE A 175 -7.10 -10.20 -21.38
N ASP A 176 -7.86 -11.26 -21.12
CA ASP A 176 -8.33 -11.65 -19.79
C ASP A 176 -8.05 -13.12 -19.40
N ASN A 177 -7.28 -13.86 -20.19
CA ASN A 177 -7.00 -15.27 -19.95
C ASN A 177 -6.03 -15.56 -18.77
N GLU A 178 -5.80 -16.84 -18.48
CA GLU A 178 -4.92 -17.32 -17.39
C GLU A 178 -3.49 -16.78 -17.47
N LYS A 179 -2.96 -16.59 -18.69
CA LYS A 179 -1.63 -15.98 -18.87
C LYS A 179 -1.61 -14.53 -18.42
N ALA A 180 -2.66 -13.76 -18.73
CA ALA A 180 -2.79 -12.39 -18.25
C ALA A 180 -2.85 -12.34 -16.72
N ILE A 181 -3.57 -13.27 -16.08
CA ILE A 181 -3.58 -13.41 -14.60
C ILE A 181 -2.14 -13.55 -14.09
N TYR A 182 -1.37 -14.52 -14.60
CA TYR A 182 0.01 -14.75 -14.18
C TYR A 182 0.93 -13.54 -14.39
N MET A 183 0.74 -12.80 -15.49
CA MET A 183 1.46 -11.55 -15.72
C MET A 183 1.12 -10.48 -14.67
N TYR A 184 -0.15 -10.29 -14.33
CA TYR A 184 -0.57 -9.35 -13.29
C TYR A 184 -0.02 -9.74 -11.91
N GLU A 185 -0.02 -11.03 -11.59
CA GLU A 185 0.61 -11.55 -10.37
C GLU A 185 2.10 -11.17 -10.29
N LYS A 186 2.86 -11.40 -11.36
CA LYS A 186 4.28 -11.00 -11.48
C LYS A 186 4.47 -9.49 -11.27
N MET A 187 3.64 -8.65 -11.89
CA MET A 187 3.71 -7.19 -11.74
C MET A 187 3.35 -6.71 -10.33
N VAL A 188 2.38 -7.35 -9.67
CA VAL A 188 2.05 -7.07 -8.26
C VAL A 188 3.24 -7.45 -7.36
N ARG A 189 3.85 -8.62 -7.56
CA ARG A 189 5.05 -9.04 -6.81
C ARG A 189 6.21 -8.06 -7.00
N PHE A 190 6.42 -7.55 -8.21
CA PHE A 190 7.39 -6.47 -8.49
C PHE A 190 7.12 -5.23 -7.62
N HIS A 191 5.88 -4.73 -7.61
CA HIS A 191 5.53 -3.54 -6.85
C HIS A 191 5.70 -3.77 -5.33
N VAL A 192 5.33 -4.94 -4.81
CA VAL A 192 5.52 -5.30 -3.40
C VAL A 192 7.01 -5.35 -3.02
N ARG A 193 7.86 -6.01 -3.83
CA ARG A 193 9.31 -6.01 -3.62
C ARG A 193 9.90 -4.60 -3.67
N SER A 194 9.38 -3.77 -4.56
CA SER A 194 9.80 -2.37 -4.69
C SER A 194 9.49 -1.56 -3.44
N LEU A 195 8.39 -1.83 -2.73
CA LEU A 195 8.10 -1.16 -1.44
C LEU A 195 9.22 -1.38 -0.42
N HIS A 196 9.78 -2.59 -0.38
CA HIS A 196 10.87 -2.94 0.52
C HIS A 196 12.18 -2.32 0.06
N LYS A 197 12.60 -2.59 -1.20
CA LYS A 197 13.89 -2.11 -1.72
C LYS A 197 14.01 -0.57 -1.75
N LEU A 198 12.92 0.15 -2.05
CA LEU A 198 12.91 1.63 -2.05
C LEU A 198 13.09 2.26 -0.65
N ARG A 199 12.91 1.52 0.44
CA ARG A 199 13.10 2.08 1.80
C ARG A 199 14.55 2.27 2.17
N SER A 200 15.42 1.43 1.62
CA SER A 200 16.86 1.51 1.83
C SER A 200 17.50 2.64 1.03
N CYS A 201 16.73 3.30 0.16
CA CYS A 201 17.18 4.39 -0.69
C CYS A 201 17.17 5.74 0.06
N THR A 202 18.24 6.50 -0.07
CA THR A 202 18.46 7.76 0.67
C THR A 202 18.03 9.03 -0.09
N ASN A 203 17.37 8.88 -1.24
CA ASN A 203 17.04 10.00 -2.13
C ASN A 203 15.89 10.89 -1.60
N GLU A 204 16.01 12.21 -1.76
CA GLU A 204 15.02 13.20 -1.27
C GLU A 204 13.61 12.99 -1.85
N ASN A 205 13.51 12.46 -3.07
CA ASN A 205 12.25 12.20 -3.76
C ASN A 205 11.61 10.85 -3.42
N ILE A 206 12.16 10.06 -2.49
CA ILE A 206 11.70 8.68 -2.27
C ILE A 206 10.23 8.58 -1.83
N SER A 207 9.73 9.62 -1.13
CA SER A 207 8.33 9.68 -0.69
C SER A 207 7.34 9.72 -1.87
N SER A 208 7.67 10.44 -2.94
CA SER A 208 6.82 10.53 -4.13
C SER A 208 6.89 9.24 -4.96
N VAL A 209 8.08 8.65 -5.09
CA VAL A 209 8.28 7.35 -5.75
C VAL A 209 7.50 6.25 -5.03
N HIS A 210 7.57 6.19 -3.70
CA HIS A 210 6.81 5.23 -2.89
C HIS A 210 5.30 5.42 -3.06
N TYR A 211 4.82 6.67 -3.07
CA TYR A 211 3.41 6.98 -3.30
C TYR A 211 2.93 6.48 -4.69
N LEU A 212 3.68 6.78 -5.75
CA LEU A 212 3.36 6.34 -7.11
C LEU A 212 3.42 4.80 -7.23
N ASN A 213 4.39 4.15 -6.58
CA ASN A 213 4.47 2.70 -6.53
C ASN A 213 3.23 2.08 -5.88
N MET A 214 2.79 2.63 -4.73
CA MET A 214 1.56 2.21 -4.06
C MET A 214 0.32 2.41 -4.96
N GLU A 215 0.23 3.53 -5.67
CA GLU A 215 -0.89 3.78 -6.59
C GLU A 215 -0.94 2.73 -7.71
N GLN A 216 0.20 2.40 -8.31
CA GLN A 216 0.23 1.38 -9.37
C GLN A 216 0.04 -0.04 -8.85
N LEU A 217 0.49 -0.34 -7.63
CA LEU A 217 0.21 -1.59 -6.94
C LEU A 217 -1.29 -1.78 -6.74
N THR A 218 -1.99 -0.78 -6.21
CA THR A 218 -3.45 -0.84 -6.03
C THR A 218 -4.15 -1.05 -7.36
N LYS A 219 -3.77 -0.31 -8.42
CA LYS A 219 -4.34 -0.49 -9.75
C LYS A 219 -4.11 -1.90 -10.31
N ALA A 220 -2.90 -2.45 -10.13
CA ALA A 220 -2.59 -3.82 -10.55
C ALA A 220 -3.45 -4.85 -9.81
N LEU A 221 -3.57 -4.72 -8.49
CA LEU A 221 -4.38 -5.59 -7.66
C LEU A 221 -5.87 -5.53 -8.02
N THR A 222 -6.41 -4.34 -8.24
CA THR A 222 -7.81 -4.18 -8.68
C THR A 222 -8.07 -4.90 -9.99
N THR A 223 -7.20 -4.74 -10.99
CA THR A 223 -7.34 -5.46 -12.25
C THR A 223 -7.17 -6.98 -12.06
N LEU A 224 -6.21 -7.42 -11.25
CA LEU A 224 -6.01 -8.83 -10.94
C LEU A 224 -7.25 -9.47 -10.30
N PHE A 225 -7.91 -8.79 -9.36
CA PHE A 225 -9.16 -9.28 -8.76
C PHE A 225 -10.29 -9.36 -9.76
N ASN A 226 -10.44 -8.37 -10.64
CA ASN A 226 -11.41 -8.46 -11.73
C ASN A 226 -11.12 -9.65 -12.65
N LEU A 227 -9.85 -9.93 -12.97
CA LEU A 227 -9.47 -11.09 -13.78
C LEU A 227 -9.80 -12.40 -13.06
N TYR A 228 -9.54 -12.52 -11.76
CA TYR A 228 -9.94 -13.69 -10.98
C TYR A 228 -11.45 -13.89 -11.00
N ASP A 229 -12.24 -12.83 -10.88
CA ASP A 229 -13.70 -12.91 -10.90
C ASP A 229 -14.26 -13.28 -12.28
N VAL A 230 -13.73 -12.72 -13.36
CA VAL A 230 -14.14 -13.05 -14.74
C VAL A 230 -13.79 -14.49 -15.09
N ASN A 231 -12.65 -15.00 -14.63
CA ASN A 231 -12.21 -16.38 -14.90
C ASN A 231 -12.71 -17.39 -13.86
N ARG A 232 -13.55 -16.97 -12.91
CA ARG A 232 -14.03 -17.86 -11.85
C ARG A 232 -15.05 -18.85 -12.42
N SER A 233 -14.65 -20.12 -12.50
CA SER A 233 -15.59 -21.23 -12.71
C SER A 233 -16.08 -21.77 -11.36
N SER A 234 -17.27 -22.40 -11.33
CA SER A 234 -17.86 -22.93 -10.10
C SER A 234 -17.01 -23.98 -9.38
N GLU A 235 -15.98 -24.53 -10.05
CA GLU A 235 -15.20 -25.66 -9.57
C GLU A 235 -13.71 -25.35 -9.31
N SER A 236 -13.22 -24.15 -9.65
CA SER A 236 -11.79 -23.84 -9.49
C SER A 236 -11.53 -22.42 -8.96
N ILE A 237 -10.58 -22.34 -8.03
CA ILE A 237 -10.02 -21.11 -7.49
C ILE A 237 -8.59 -21.03 -7.99
N ASN A 238 -8.15 -19.85 -8.41
CA ASN A 238 -6.79 -19.66 -8.88
C ASN A 238 -5.81 -19.90 -7.73
N GLU A 239 -4.74 -20.65 -8.00
CA GLU A 239 -3.80 -21.14 -6.98
C GLU A 239 -3.29 -20.02 -6.06
N ASN A 240 -2.93 -18.86 -6.64
CA ASN A 240 -2.33 -17.75 -5.91
C ASN A 240 -3.33 -16.70 -5.41
N GLU A 241 -4.64 -16.86 -5.69
CA GLU A 241 -5.64 -15.83 -5.37
C GLU A 241 -5.63 -15.46 -3.88
N ALA A 242 -5.48 -16.46 -3.01
CA ALA A 242 -5.36 -16.27 -1.57
C ALA A 242 -4.17 -15.39 -1.15
N GLU A 243 -3.03 -15.52 -1.83
CA GLU A 243 -1.83 -14.71 -1.58
C GLU A 243 -2.14 -13.23 -1.86
N PHE A 244 -2.68 -12.92 -3.03
CA PHE A 244 -2.97 -11.54 -3.44
C PHE A 244 -4.12 -10.91 -2.66
N CYS A 245 -5.16 -11.68 -2.32
CA CYS A 245 -6.20 -11.25 -1.40
C CYS A 245 -5.61 -10.90 -0.02
N SER A 246 -4.61 -11.65 0.45
CA SER A 246 -3.93 -11.33 1.72
C SER A 246 -3.19 -9.99 1.65
N PHE A 247 -2.55 -9.68 0.52
CA PHE A 247 -1.87 -8.40 0.32
C PHE A 247 -2.84 -7.23 0.43
N TYR A 248 -4.02 -7.34 -0.20
CA TYR A 248 -5.05 -6.30 -0.10
C TYR A 248 -5.43 -6.02 1.36
N VAL A 249 -5.63 -7.04 2.18
CA VAL A 249 -5.94 -6.86 3.60
C VAL A 249 -4.81 -6.16 4.35
N LEU A 250 -3.55 -6.53 4.09
CA LEU A 250 -2.37 -5.97 4.76
C LEU A 250 -2.09 -4.52 4.35
N LEU A 251 -2.37 -4.14 3.10
CA LEU A 251 -2.26 -2.76 2.62
C LEU A 251 -3.27 -1.80 3.30
N HIS A 252 -4.29 -2.34 3.96
CA HIS A 252 -5.34 -1.61 4.68
C HIS A 252 -5.16 -1.62 6.21
N LEU A 253 -3.94 -1.87 6.73
CA LEU A 253 -3.68 -1.85 8.16
C LEU A 253 -3.78 -0.44 8.76
N GLY A 254 -3.10 0.54 8.16
CA GLY A 254 -2.98 1.90 8.72
C GLY A 254 -4.14 2.83 8.36
N SER A 255 -4.37 3.84 9.20
CA SER A 255 -5.42 4.86 9.00
C SER A 255 -5.13 5.87 7.89
N ASN A 256 -3.87 5.95 7.46
CA ASN A 256 -3.41 6.79 6.36
C ASN A 256 -3.38 6.06 5.02
N SER A 257 -3.82 4.79 4.96
CA SER A 257 -4.17 4.21 3.67
C SER A 257 -5.24 5.14 3.08
N GLN A 258 -4.90 5.84 2.00
CA GLN A 258 -5.90 6.51 1.16
C GLN A 258 -7.06 5.52 1.02
N PRO A 259 -8.33 5.97 1.03
CA PRO A 259 -9.47 5.07 0.84
C PRO A 259 -9.35 4.44 -0.55
N THR A 260 -8.57 3.37 -0.65
CA THR A 260 -8.26 2.62 -1.86
C THR A 260 -9.43 1.68 -2.07
N GLY A 261 -10.53 2.26 -2.53
CA GLY A 261 -11.75 1.52 -2.88
C GLY A 261 -12.75 1.40 -1.72
N GLU A 262 -13.44 0.27 -1.71
CA GLU A 262 -14.52 -0.02 -0.76
C GLU A 262 -13.98 -0.36 0.63
N SER A 263 -14.79 -0.13 1.68
CA SER A 263 -14.43 -0.57 3.03
C SER A 263 -14.08 -2.05 3.03
N LEU A 264 -13.02 -2.45 3.74
CA LEU A 264 -12.67 -3.87 3.94
C LEU A 264 -13.87 -4.72 4.36
N SER A 265 -14.81 -4.16 5.14
CA SER A 265 -16.03 -4.86 5.55
C SER A 265 -16.95 -5.23 4.39
N LEU A 266 -17.02 -4.38 3.36
CA LEU A 266 -17.77 -4.66 2.14
C LEU A 266 -17.00 -5.68 1.30
N TRP A 267 -15.70 -5.42 1.07
CA TRP A 267 -14.81 -6.31 0.32
C TRP A 267 -14.86 -7.77 0.80
N PHE A 268 -14.79 -8.00 2.12
CA PHE A 268 -14.88 -9.34 2.70
C PHE A 268 -16.18 -10.09 2.38
N ARG A 269 -17.25 -9.41 1.96
CA ARG A 269 -18.52 -10.06 1.57
C ARG A 269 -18.44 -10.68 0.18
N GLN A 270 -17.61 -10.15 -0.72
CA GLN A 270 -17.43 -10.72 -2.05
C GLN A 270 -16.38 -11.84 -2.08
N VAL A 271 -15.47 -11.91 -1.10
CA VAL A 271 -14.39 -12.92 -1.10
C VAL A 271 -14.91 -14.34 -0.83
N PRO A 272 -14.61 -15.32 -1.69
CA PRO A 272 -15.01 -16.71 -1.49
C PRO A 272 -14.52 -17.35 -0.19
N ILE A 273 -15.34 -18.23 0.39
CA ILE A 273 -15.05 -18.92 1.65
C ILE A 273 -13.73 -19.70 1.64
N PRO A 274 -13.36 -20.45 0.57
CA PRO A 274 -12.09 -21.18 0.56
C PRO A 274 -10.88 -20.24 0.67
N ILE A 275 -10.92 -19.07 0.04
CA ILE A 275 -9.89 -18.04 0.16
C ILE A 275 -9.85 -17.48 1.58
N ILE A 276 -11.00 -17.23 2.21
CA ILE A 276 -11.08 -16.79 3.61
C ILE A 276 -10.46 -17.78 4.60
N LYS A 277 -10.50 -19.08 4.28
CA LYS A 277 -9.95 -20.18 5.09
C LYS A 277 -8.49 -20.51 4.77
N SER A 278 -7.91 -19.93 3.72
CA SER A 278 -6.50 -20.14 3.35
C SER A 278 -5.52 -19.70 4.45
N LYS A 279 -4.29 -20.22 4.39
CA LYS A 279 -3.23 -19.88 5.36
C LYS A 279 -2.85 -18.40 5.25
N GLU A 280 -2.77 -17.88 4.03
CA GLU A 280 -2.40 -16.51 3.70
C GLU A 280 -3.42 -15.51 4.25
N MET A 281 -4.70 -15.78 4.02
CA MET A 281 -5.78 -14.93 4.53
C MET A 281 -5.94 -15.07 6.05
N GLY A 282 -5.76 -16.28 6.59
CA GLY A 282 -5.74 -16.52 8.02
C GLY A 282 -4.70 -15.67 8.74
N PHE A 283 -3.47 -15.61 8.19
CA PHE A 283 -2.40 -14.73 8.65
C PHE A 283 -2.82 -13.25 8.58
N ALA A 284 -3.22 -12.76 7.40
CA ALA A 284 -3.55 -11.35 7.20
C ALA A 284 -4.68 -10.87 8.14
N ARG A 285 -5.70 -11.70 8.37
CA ARG A 285 -6.78 -11.40 9.32
C ARG A 285 -6.31 -11.34 10.77
N ARG A 286 -5.40 -12.22 11.19
CA ARG A 286 -4.79 -12.17 12.54
C ARG A 286 -3.99 -10.88 12.71
N ILE A 287 -3.14 -10.55 11.75
CA ILE A 287 -2.33 -9.32 11.75
C ILE A 287 -3.24 -8.07 11.82
N LEU A 288 -4.27 -7.99 10.97
CA LEU A 288 -5.26 -6.91 11.01
C LEU A 288 -5.92 -6.78 12.38
N ARG A 289 -6.32 -7.90 12.99
CA ARG A 289 -6.93 -7.91 14.31
C ARG A 289 -5.95 -7.43 15.38
N PHE A 290 -4.71 -7.90 15.38
CA PHE A 290 -3.70 -7.49 16.36
C PHE A 290 -3.33 -6.02 16.23
N PHE A 291 -3.21 -5.52 14.99
CA PHE A 291 -2.97 -4.11 14.71
C PHE A 291 -4.11 -3.24 15.27
N ARG A 292 -5.37 -3.55 14.93
CA ARG A 292 -6.54 -2.78 15.39
C ARG A 292 -6.74 -2.82 16.91
N MET A 293 -6.39 -3.92 17.56
CA MET A 293 -6.46 -4.05 19.02
C MET A 293 -5.25 -3.43 19.74
N GLY A 294 -4.24 -2.93 19.02
CA GLY A 294 -2.99 -2.46 19.61
C GLY A 294 -2.17 -3.57 20.29
N ASN A 295 -2.37 -4.84 19.93
CA ASN A 295 -1.65 -5.97 20.50
C ASN A 295 -0.28 -6.15 19.81
N TYR A 296 0.65 -5.25 20.13
CA TYR A 296 1.98 -5.20 19.53
C TYR A 296 2.77 -6.50 19.70
N LYS A 297 2.67 -7.16 20.86
CA LYS A 297 3.38 -8.42 21.13
C LYS A 297 2.95 -9.52 20.17
N ARG A 298 1.64 -9.75 20.02
CA ARG A 298 1.14 -10.78 19.09
C ARG A 298 1.38 -10.40 17.64
N PHE A 299 1.26 -9.12 17.29
CA PHE A 299 1.56 -8.63 15.95
C PHE A 299 2.99 -8.97 15.53
N LEU A 300 3.99 -8.60 16.34
CA LEU A 300 5.41 -8.83 16.04
C LEU A 300 5.75 -10.33 16.01
N LEU A 301 5.33 -11.10 17.02
CA LEU A 301 5.60 -12.54 17.09
C LEU A 301 4.97 -13.31 15.92
N THR A 302 3.72 -12.99 15.56
CA THR A 302 3.04 -13.66 14.44
C THR A 302 3.68 -13.28 13.11
N THR A 303 4.05 -12.01 12.93
CA THR A 303 4.73 -11.56 11.72
C THR A 303 6.06 -12.29 11.53
N ALA A 304 6.89 -12.36 12.58
CA ALA A 304 8.18 -13.03 12.50
C ALA A 304 8.09 -14.56 12.31
N ALA A 305 7.03 -15.19 12.81
CA ALA A 305 6.87 -16.64 12.74
C ALA A 305 6.21 -17.14 11.45
N GLU A 306 5.31 -16.36 10.85
CA GLU A 306 4.40 -16.86 9.81
C GLU A 306 4.38 -16.04 8.51
N ALA A 307 4.94 -14.82 8.49
CA ALA A 307 4.84 -13.98 7.30
C ALA A 307 5.63 -14.57 6.13
N SER A 308 5.01 -14.64 4.95
CA SER A 308 5.79 -14.78 3.72
C SER A 308 6.63 -13.53 3.49
N PHE A 309 7.70 -13.65 2.70
CA PHE A 309 8.55 -12.50 2.37
C PHE A 309 7.75 -11.32 1.81
N LEU A 310 6.84 -11.57 0.86
CA LEU A 310 6.03 -10.51 0.26
C LEU A 310 5.02 -9.90 1.25
N GLN A 311 4.42 -10.71 2.12
CA GLN A 311 3.58 -10.18 3.20
C GLN A 311 4.39 -9.32 4.17
N TYR A 312 5.62 -9.73 4.49
CA TYR A 312 6.54 -8.95 5.30
C TYR A 312 6.90 -7.61 4.65
N CYS A 313 7.20 -7.58 3.34
CA CYS A 313 7.45 -6.32 2.62
C CYS A 313 6.30 -5.31 2.74
N ILE A 314 5.04 -5.80 2.77
CA ILE A 314 3.85 -4.95 2.96
C ILE A 314 3.69 -4.52 4.42
N ILE A 315 4.00 -5.39 5.37
CA ILE A 315 3.80 -5.15 6.81
C ILE A 315 4.91 -4.28 7.42
N GLU A 316 6.12 -4.31 6.85
CA GLU A 316 7.29 -3.56 7.30
C GLU A 316 7.02 -2.10 7.74
N PRO A 317 6.27 -1.25 6.99
CA PRO A 317 5.91 0.10 7.44
C PRO A 317 5.26 0.12 8.82
N TYR A 318 4.33 -0.80 9.03
CA TYR A 318 3.49 -0.85 10.22
C TYR A 318 4.23 -1.43 11.41
N ILE A 319 5.34 -2.16 11.21
CA ILE A 319 6.17 -2.66 12.31
C ILE A 319 6.76 -1.49 13.12
N ILE A 320 7.21 -0.43 12.44
CA ILE A 320 7.74 0.75 13.11
C ILE A 320 6.64 1.45 13.91
N GLU A 321 5.45 1.59 13.34
CA GLU A 321 4.28 2.15 14.03
C GLU A 321 3.89 1.32 15.26
N VAL A 322 3.88 0.00 15.13
CA VAL A 322 3.55 -0.93 16.23
C VAL A 322 4.60 -0.89 17.34
N ARG A 323 5.89 -0.77 16.99
CA ARG A 323 6.99 -0.60 17.96
C ARG A 323 6.87 0.74 18.69
N ALA A 324 6.56 1.82 17.99
CA ALA A 324 6.32 3.13 18.61
C ALA A 324 5.10 3.09 19.56
N LEU A 325 4.01 2.42 19.15
CA LEU A 325 2.85 2.19 20.01
C LEU A 325 3.24 1.41 21.28
N ALA A 326 4.04 0.35 21.13
CA ALA A 326 4.50 -0.44 22.26
C ALA A 326 5.33 0.39 23.26
N LEU A 327 6.27 1.21 22.77
CA LEU A 327 7.04 2.13 23.60
C LEU A 327 6.14 3.13 24.32
N SER A 328 5.16 3.71 23.62
CA SER A 328 4.18 4.61 24.22
C SER A 328 3.40 3.93 25.34
N CYS A 329 2.92 2.70 25.13
CA CYS A 329 2.21 1.94 26.15
C CYS A 329 3.09 1.65 27.37
N ILE A 330 4.36 1.27 27.17
CA ILE A 330 5.28 0.94 28.26
C ILE A 330 5.68 2.20 29.04
N ASN A 331 5.99 3.29 28.34
CA ASN A 331 6.29 4.57 28.96
C ASN A 331 5.10 5.07 29.81
N ASN A 332 3.88 4.95 29.30
CA ASN A 332 2.69 5.40 30.02
C ASN A 332 2.22 4.42 31.11
N GLY A 333 2.44 3.12 30.96
CA GLY A 333 1.97 2.10 31.89
C GLY A 333 2.97 1.76 33.00
N GLY A 334 4.26 2.02 32.79
CA GLY A 334 5.32 1.66 33.72
C GLY A 334 5.31 2.46 35.03
N TYR A 335 5.90 1.87 36.06
CA TYR A 335 6.08 2.51 37.36
C TYR A 335 7.35 3.37 37.37
N LYS A 336 7.23 4.61 37.82
CA LYS A 336 8.30 5.62 37.71
C LYS A 336 9.61 5.22 38.39
N LEU A 337 9.53 4.46 39.50
CA LEU A 337 10.70 4.03 40.27
C LEU A 337 11.32 2.71 39.78
N HIS A 338 10.69 2.05 38.81
CA HIS A 338 11.19 0.81 38.22
C HIS A 338 11.41 1.00 36.72
N PRO A 339 12.61 1.47 36.33
CA PRO A 339 13.01 1.53 34.92
C PRO A 339 12.84 0.17 34.24
N TYR A 340 12.41 0.19 32.98
CA TYR A 340 12.13 -1.03 32.24
C TYR A 340 13.42 -1.59 31.61
N PRO A 341 13.84 -2.83 31.91
CA PRO A 341 15.10 -3.37 31.39
C PRO A 341 15.14 -3.41 29.86
N LEU A 342 16.20 -2.89 29.25
CA LEU A 342 16.36 -2.84 27.80
C LEU A 342 16.40 -4.25 27.19
N THR A 343 17.03 -5.21 27.86
CA THR A 343 17.14 -6.60 27.42
C THR A 343 15.75 -7.25 27.23
N HIS A 344 14.82 -6.98 28.14
CA HIS A 344 13.45 -7.47 28.05
C HIS A 344 12.66 -6.74 26.95
N LEU A 345 12.88 -5.43 26.82
CA LEU A 345 12.25 -4.62 25.78
C LEU A 345 12.72 -5.01 24.37
N SER A 346 14.00 -5.30 24.20
CA SER A 346 14.60 -5.81 22.95
C SER A 346 13.94 -7.11 22.51
N LYS A 347 13.76 -8.07 23.44
CA LYS A 347 13.05 -9.32 23.16
C LYS A 347 11.58 -9.09 22.82
N LEU A 348 10.91 -8.18 23.51
CA LEU A 348 9.49 -7.86 23.30
C LEU A 348 9.22 -7.19 21.95
N LEU A 349 10.09 -6.26 21.55
CA LEU A 349 9.98 -5.50 20.29
C LEU A 349 10.68 -6.18 19.11
N MET A 350 11.36 -7.30 19.39
CA MET A 350 12.13 -8.08 18.44
C MET A 350 13.16 -7.21 17.68
N MET A 351 13.92 -6.40 18.41
CA MET A 351 14.95 -5.47 17.89
C MET A 351 16.27 -5.68 18.59
N LYS A 352 17.40 -5.48 17.89
CA LYS A 352 18.72 -5.44 18.53
C LYS A 352 18.77 -4.33 19.57
N GLU A 353 19.54 -4.52 20.64
CA GLU A 353 19.63 -3.52 21.70
C GLU A 353 20.24 -2.20 21.21
N SER A 354 21.19 -2.23 20.27
CA SER A 354 21.75 -1.05 19.61
C SER A 354 20.67 -0.23 18.90
N ASP A 355 19.84 -0.93 18.13
CA ASP A 355 18.78 -0.35 17.31
C ASP A 355 17.68 0.22 18.19
N LEU A 356 17.36 -0.48 19.27
CA LEU A 356 16.37 -0.05 20.25
C LEU A 356 16.81 1.21 20.99
N VAL A 357 18.09 1.37 21.31
CA VAL A 357 18.61 2.63 21.88
C VAL A 357 18.41 3.79 20.91
N SER A 358 18.78 3.62 19.64
CA SER A 358 18.56 4.64 18.60
C SER A 358 17.07 4.95 18.43
N PHE A 359 16.21 3.93 18.44
CA PHE A 359 14.77 4.07 18.28
C PHE A 359 14.10 4.77 19.48
N CYS A 360 14.52 4.47 20.72
CA CYS A 360 14.07 5.20 21.90
C CYS A 360 14.45 6.68 21.82
N GLY A 361 15.69 6.98 21.41
CA GLY A 361 16.16 8.35 21.19
C GLY A 361 15.33 9.08 20.12
N ALA A 362 15.02 8.42 19.01
CA ALA A 362 14.15 8.95 17.96
C ALA A 362 12.70 9.19 18.44
N CYS A 363 12.24 8.43 19.43
CA CYS A 363 10.95 8.63 20.11
C CYS A 363 11.01 9.69 21.23
N GLY A 364 12.16 10.35 21.45
CA GLY A 364 12.35 11.34 22.51
C GLY A 364 12.42 10.74 23.92
N LEU A 365 12.74 9.45 24.06
CA LEU A 365 12.82 8.75 25.33
C LEU A 365 14.26 8.62 25.83
N GLU A 366 14.48 9.02 27.08
CA GLU A 366 15.76 8.89 27.78
C GLU A 366 15.93 7.50 28.40
N MET A 367 17.18 7.05 28.43
CA MET A 367 17.62 5.77 28.96
C MET A 367 18.62 5.99 30.09
N VAL A 368 18.59 5.16 31.12
CA VAL A 368 19.59 5.14 32.20
C VAL A 368 20.47 3.92 32.05
N THR A 369 21.76 4.09 32.33
CA THR A 369 22.73 3.00 32.41
C THR A 369 23.12 2.83 33.87
N ASP A 370 23.04 1.61 34.41
CA ASP A 370 23.49 1.32 35.77
C ASP A 370 25.03 1.22 35.85
N GLU A 371 25.56 1.11 37.06
CA GLU A 371 27.01 1.00 37.32
C GLU A 371 27.65 -0.24 36.67
N VAL A 372 26.84 -1.24 36.32
CA VAL A 372 27.24 -2.50 35.70
C VAL A 372 27.15 -2.43 34.16
N GLY A 373 26.63 -1.32 33.61
CA GLY A 373 26.46 -1.10 32.18
C GLY A 373 25.11 -1.54 31.61
N ASN A 374 24.16 -2.02 32.42
CA ASN A 374 22.83 -2.39 31.93
C ASN A 374 21.99 -1.15 31.66
N LYS A 375 21.40 -1.12 30.47
CA LYS A 375 20.51 -0.03 30.06
C LYS A 375 19.06 -0.32 30.44
N SER A 376 18.35 0.69 30.90
CA SER A 376 16.93 0.63 31.22
C SER A 376 16.19 1.90 30.77
N LEU A 377 14.96 1.72 30.31
CA LEU A 377 14.09 2.81 29.86
C LEU A 377 13.40 3.46 31.05
N LEU A 378 13.53 4.79 31.18
CA LEU A 378 12.73 5.54 32.14
C LEU A 378 11.28 5.60 31.69
N THR A 379 10.34 5.48 32.62
CA THR A 379 8.90 5.50 32.33
C THR A 379 8.28 6.82 32.79
N LYS A 380 7.08 7.14 32.30
CA LYS A 380 6.35 8.40 32.54
C LYS A 380 7.03 9.66 31.97
N GLN A 381 7.79 9.52 30.89
CA GLN A 381 8.40 10.64 30.19
C GLN A 381 7.35 11.37 29.33
N THR A 382 7.25 12.69 29.43
CA THR A 382 6.32 13.52 28.65
C THR A 382 6.86 13.89 27.26
N THR A 383 8.12 13.59 26.99
CA THR A 383 8.86 13.91 25.77
C THR A 383 8.57 12.95 24.61
N PHE A 384 7.76 11.90 24.84
CA PHE A 384 7.45 10.90 23.82
C PHE A 384 6.87 11.55 22.57
N CYS A 385 7.47 11.25 21.42
CA CYS A 385 6.94 11.59 20.12
C CYS A 385 6.97 10.37 19.20
N SER A 386 6.01 10.29 18.28
CA SER A 386 6.10 9.28 17.22
C SER A 386 7.26 9.64 16.29
N PRO A 387 8.10 8.67 15.91
CA PRO A 387 9.25 8.93 15.05
C PRO A 387 8.78 9.54 13.73
N LYS A 388 9.37 10.68 13.34
CA LYS A 388 9.06 11.36 12.08
C LYS A 388 9.88 10.72 10.94
N GLY A 389 9.21 10.00 10.03
CA GLY A 389 9.79 9.54 8.77
C GLY A 389 10.59 8.24 8.86
N ALA A 390 10.58 7.50 7.75
CA ALA A 390 11.09 6.15 7.57
C ALA A 390 12.63 6.04 7.51
N SER A 391 13.37 6.79 8.32
CA SER A 391 14.80 7.00 8.08
C SER A 391 15.70 5.83 8.51
N GLN A 392 15.19 4.87 9.29
CA GLN A 392 15.94 3.67 9.67
C GLN A 392 15.01 2.45 9.63
N SER A 393 15.28 1.51 8.72
CA SER A 393 14.70 0.17 8.81
C SER A 393 15.40 -0.56 9.94
N TYR A 394 14.64 -0.90 10.97
CA TYR A 394 15.13 -1.74 12.05
C TYR A 394 14.69 -3.17 11.74
N GLY A 395 15.62 -4.00 11.31
CA GLY A 395 15.37 -5.42 11.08
C GLY A 395 14.78 -6.12 12.32
N PHE A 396 14.11 -7.24 12.11
CA PHE A 396 13.79 -8.14 13.23
C PHE A 396 15.07 -8.83 13.72
N LEU A 397 15.12 -9.15 15.01
CA LEU A 397 16.12 -10.07 15.56
C LEU A 397 16.09 -11.39 14.79
N ASN A 398 17.24 -11.81 14.23
CA ASN A 398 17.49 -13.10 13.55
C ASN A 398 16.78 -13.32 12.20
N LEU A 399 16.40 -12.26 11.46
CA LEU A 399 15.90 -12.41 10.10
C LEU A 399 17.00 -12.28 9.02
N GLU A 400 18.02 -13.14 9.11
CA GLU A 400 18.91 -13.45 7.97
C GLU A 400 18.20 -14.05 6.71
N PRO A 401 16.98 -14.66 6.78
CA PRO A 401 16.37 -15.28 5.58
C PRO A 401 15.74 -14.34 4.55
N PHE A 402 15.59 -13.04 4.85
CA PHE A 402 14.83 -12.12 3.98
C PHE A 402 15.70 -11.13 3.21
N GLU A 403 17.01 -11.13 3.45
CA GLU A 403 18.00 -10.27 2.77
C GLU A 403 18.74 -11.00 1.62
N ARG A 404 18.35 -12.24 1.27
CA ARG A 404 18.89 -12.99 0.14
C ARG A 404 17.92 -13.13 -1.01
#